data_AF-C6XSX5-F1
#
_entry.id   AF-C6XSX5-F1
#
_cell.length_a   1.000
_cell.length_b   1.000
_cell.length_c   1.000
_cell.angle_alpha   90.00
_cell.angle_beta   90.00
_cell.angle_gamma   90.00
#
_symmetry.space_group_name_H-M   'P 1'
#
loop_
_entity.id
_entity.type
_entity.pdbx_description
1 polymer ?
#
loop_
_entity_poly.entity_id
_entity_poly.type
_entity_poly.pdbx_seq_one_letter_code
_entity_poly.pdbx_strand_id
1 'polypeptide(L)'
;MDNFEDAEPVEEAGQEQETLLVTEEIRSYIYETAKWTRFLSIVGLVFAAFLALMALSANGLMETMTAVAPSSPLVKLGAAFLTVYFLCISLMLFYPSYLLFKYSNAANTAVLYADQENFTVAMKKMKSVFKFWGIVTIVILAINVISILLTLIAKVGTA
;
A
#
# COMPACT_ATOMS: atom_id res chain seq x y z
N MET A 1 -59.27 -37.30 20.63
CA MET A 1 -58.27 -36.81 21.60
C MET A 1 -57.18 -37.85 21.67
N ASP A 2 -56.02 -37.71 21.05
CA ASP A 2 -55.54 -36.74 20.08
C ASP A 2 -54.52 -37.48 19.23
N ASN A 3 -54.38 -36.96 18.03
CA ASN A 3 -53.44 -37.35 17.00
C ASN A 3 -52.03 -37.44 17.61
N PHE A 4 -51.51 -38.65 17.81
CA PHE A 4 -50.07 -38.83 18.07
C PHE A 4 -49.40 -38.75 16.70
N GLU A 5 -49.20 -37.51 16.27
CA GLU A 5 -48.37 -37.13 15.14
C GLU A 5 -47.09 -37.95 15.16
N ASP A 6 -46.93 -38.74 14.09
CA ASP A 6 -45.66 -39.25 13.61
C ASP A 6 -44.72 -38.05 13.47
N ALA A 7 -43.91 -37.81 14.51
CA ALA A 7 -42.84 -36.83 14.45
C ALA A 7 -41.77 -37.42 13.53
N GLU A 8 -41.85 -37.08 12.24
CA GLU A 8 -40.77 -37.28 11.28
C GLU A 8 -39.46 -36.73 11.88
N PRO A 9 -38.33 -37.44 11.74
CA PRO A 9 -37.05 -36.89 12.15
C PRO A 9 -36.83 -35.66 11.26
N VAL A 10 -36.86 -34.48 11.88
CA VAL A 10 -36.46 -33.23 11.23
C VAL A 10 -35.03 -33.45 10.78
N GLU A 11 -34.85 -33.72 9.48
CA GLU A 11 -33.55 -33.62 8.83
C GLU A 11 -33.10 -32.19 9.09
N GLU A 12 -32.18 -32.01 10.03
CA GLU A 12 -31.40 -30.79 10.11
C GLU A 12 -30.65 -30.70 8.80
N ALA A 13 -31.24 -30.00 7.83
CA ALA A 13 -30.56 -29.46 6.68
C ALA A 13 -29.51 -28.48 7.23
N GLY A 14 -28.40 -29.03 7.70
CA GLY A 14 -27.20 -28.30 8.05
C GLY A 14 -26.87 -27.48 6.82
N GLN A 15 -27.04 -26.17 6.93
CA GLN A 15 -26.60 -25.25 5.89
C GLN A 15 -25.13 -25.55 5.67
N GLU A 16 -24.81 -26.23 4.57
CA GLU A 16 -23.44 -26.38 4.10
C GLU A 16 -22.94 -24.97 3.86
N GLN A 17 -22.28 -24.38 4.86
CA GLN A 17 -21.50 -23.17 4.65
C GLN A 17 -20.48 -23.56 3.61
N GLU A 18 -20.67 -23.10 2.37
CA GLU A 18 -19.67 -23.24 1.31
C GLU A 18 -18.39 -22.56 1.80
N THR A 19 -17.52 -23.35 2.41
CA THR A 19 -16.21 -22.89 2.87
C THR A 19 -15.38 -22.60 1.63
N LEU A 20 -14.85 -21.38 1.51
CA LEU A 20 -13.97 -21.04 0.40
C LEU A 20 -12.71 -21.92 0.47
N LEU A 21 -12.60 -22.86 -0.47
CA LEU A 21 -11.48 -23.79 -0.55
C LEU A 21 -10.34 -23.16 -1.35
N VAL A 22 -9.14 -23.17 -0.78
CA VAL A 22 -7.93 -22.75 -1.47
C VAL A 22 -7.41 -23.93 -2.30
N THR A 23 -7.75 -23.95 -3.59
CA THR A 23 -7.29 -24.97 -4.54
C THR A 23 -5.78 -24.84 -4.80
N GLU A 24 -5.17 -25.89 -5.36
CA GLU A 24 -3.74 -25.87 -5.74
C GLU A 24 -3.41 -24.78 -6.76
N GLU A 25 -4.35 -24.44 -7.64
CA GLU A 25 -4.19 -23.33 -8.58
C GLU A 25 -4.07 -21.99 -7.83
N ILE A 26 -4.95 -21.73 -6.86
CA ILE A 26 -4.90 -20.52 -6.04
C ILE A 26 -3.60 -20.47 -5.22
N ARG A 27 -3.14 -21.62 -4.69
CA ARG A 27 -1.84 -21.72 -4.00
C ARG A 27 -0.69 -21.31 -4.90
N SER A 28 -0.69 -21.75 -6.16
CA SER A 28 0.33 -21.37 -7.15
C SER A 28 0.38 -19.85 -7.37
N TYR A 29 -0.79 -19.21 -7.54
CA TYR A 29 -0.87 -17.75 -7.70
C TYR A 29 -0.40 -16.99 -6.46
N ILE A 30 -0.78 -17.45 -5.26
CA ILE A 30 -0.31 -16.84 -4.00
C ILE A 30 1.22 -16.98 -3.90
N TYR A 31 1.78 -18.13 -4.25
CA TYR A 31 3.21 -18.36 -4.21
C TYR A 31 3.98 -17.48 -5.19
N GLU A 32 3.49 -17.34 -6.42
CA GLU A 32 4.09 -16.45 -7.41
C GLU A 32 4.01 -14.98 -6.99
N THR A 33 2.84 -14.52 -6.54
CA THR A 33 2.69 -13.16 -6.01
C THR A 33 3.55 -12.92 -4.78
N ALA A 34 3.74 -13.91 -3.91
CA ALA A 34 4.63 -13.81 -2.75
C ALA A 34 6.10 -13.59 -3.18
N LYS A 35 6.57 -14.21 -4.25
CA LYS A 35 7.93 -13.97 -4.79
C LYS A 35 8.08 -12.57 -5.35
N TRP A 36 7.14 -12.12 -6.19
CA TRP A 36 7.18 -10.77 -6.77
C TRP A 36 7.09 -9.68 -5.71
N THR A 37 6.18 -9.83 -4.75
CA THR A 37 6.04 -8.87 -3.64
C THR A 37 7.28 -8.85 -2.75
N ARG A 38 8.00 -9.98 -2.58
CA ARG A 38 9.31 -10.00 -1.93
C ARG A 38 10.31 -9.12 -2.67
N PHE A 39 10.43 -9.33 -3.98
CA PHE A 39 11.34 -8.55 -4.80
C PHE A 39 11.01 -7.04 -4.74
N LEU A 40 9.74 -6.67 -4.95
CA LEU A 40 9.27 -5.28 -4.86
C LEU A 40 9.51 -4.67 -3.47
N SER A 41 9.34 -5.45 -2.40
CA SER A 41 9.59 -4.98 -1.04
C SER A 41 11.05 -4.61 -0.81
N ILE A 42 11.99 -5.44 -1.28
CA ILE A 42 13.42 -5.18 -1.14
C ILE A 42 13.80 -3.94 -1.95
N VAL A 43 13.36 -3.87 -3.21
CA VAL A 43 13.62 -2.73 -4.09
C VAL A 43 13.09 -1.44 -3.47
N GLY A 44 11.83 -1.43 -3.03
CA GLY A 44 11.22 -0.25 -2.41
C GLY A 44 11.89 0.18 -1.10
N LEU A 45 12.36 -0.77 -0.27
CA LEU A 45 13.15 -0.46 0.93
C LEU A 45 14.52 0.17 0.58
N VAL A 46 15.19 -0.32 -0.47
CA VAL A 46 16.46 0.26 -0.95
C VAL A 46 16.24 1.68 -1.45
N PHE A 47 15.19 1.92 -2.24
CA PHE A 47 14.83 3.27 -2.69
C PHE A 47 14.49 4.20 -1.52
N ALA A 48 13.74 3.72 -0.52
CA ALA A 48 13.45 4.49 0.68
C ALA A 48 14.73 4.87 1.44
N ALA A 49 15.67 3.93 1.60
CA ALA A 49 16.96 4.19 2.23
C ALA A 49 17.79 5.21 1.44
N PHE A 50 17.83 5.10 0.11
CA PHE A 50 18.54 6.05 -0.74
C PHE A 50 17.95 7.46 -0.67
N LEU A 51 16.62 7.59 -0.63
CA LEU A 51 15.95 8.88 -0.41
C LEU A 51 16.25 9.47 0.97
N ALA A 52 16.33 8.63 2.01
CA ALA A 52 16.73 9.10 3.33
C ALA A 52 18.17 9.62 3.33
N LEU A 53 19.09 8.96 2.63
CA LEU A 53 20.47 9.44 2.44
C LEU A 53 20.52 10.75 1.65
N MET A 54 19.70 10.90 0.61
CA MET A 54 19.56 12.16 -0.13
C MET A 54 19.06 13.30 0.74
N ALA A 55 18.19 13.03 1.71
CA ALA A 55 17.74 14.05 2.65
C ALA A 55 18.91 14.60 3.49
N LEU A 56 19.88 13.75 3.87
CA LEU A 56 21.07 14.18 4.60
C LEU A 56 22.02 15.04 3.76
N SER A 57 22.00 14.88 2.43
CA SER A 57 22.76 15.69 1.49
C SER A 57 21.99 16.90 0.93
N ALA A 58 20.90 17.33 1.59
CA ALA A 58 20.03 18.40 1.12
C ALA A 58 20.75 19.73 0.83
N ASN A 59 21.82 20.07 1.56
CA ASN A 59 22.61 21.28 1.30
C ASN A 59 23.31 21.23 -0.06
N GLY A 60 23.96 20.11 -0.38
CA GLY A 60 24.62 19.93 -1.68
C GLY A 60 23.61 19.84 -2.83
N LEU A 61 22.47 19.17 -2.59
CA LEU A 61 21.37 19.15 -3.56
C LEU A 61 20.81 20.57 -3.80
N MET A 62 20.66 21.39 -2.76
CA MET A 62 20.18 22.77 -2.89
C MET A 62 21.12 23.64 -3.72
N GLU A 63 22.43 23.51 -3.54
CA GLU A 63 23.43 24.23 -4.33
C GLU A 63 23.30 23.88 -5.83
N THR A 64 23.23 22.59 -6.15
CA THR A 64 23.03 22.14 -7.54
C THR A 64 21.69 22.61 -8.12
N MET A 65 20.60 22.57 -7.35
CA MET A 65 19.29 23.06 -7.81
C MET A 65 19.28 24.57 -8.03
N THR A 66 20.00 25.34 -7.21
CA THR A 66 20.12 26.79 -7.39
C THR A 66 20.91 27.11 -8.66
N ALA A 67 21.93 26.33 -8.98
CA ALA A 67 22.71 26.51 -10.21
C ALA A 67 21.93 26.15 -11.49
N VAL A 68 21.11 25.09 -11.45
CA VAL A 68 20.42 24.56 -12.65
C VAL A 68 19.01 25.14 -12.81
N ALA A 69 18.30 25.42 -11.71
CA ALA A 69 16.91 25.86 -11.71
C ALA A 69 16.64 26.90 -10.60
N PRO A 70 17.28 28.09 -10.66
CA PRO A 70 17.21 29.11 -9.62
C PRO A 70 15.79 29.64 -9.35
N SER A 71 14.89 29.57 -10.35
CA SER A 71 13.50 30.01 -10.23
C SER A 71 12.56 28.96 -9.64
N SER A 72 13.05 27.76 -9.33
CA SER A 72 12.24 26.68 -8.76
C SER A 72 11.63 27.09 -7.40
N PRO A 73 10.33 26.86 -7.18
CA PRO A 73 9.69 27.08 -5.88
C PRO A 73 10.38 26.32 -4.74
N LEU A 74 10.97 25.15 -5.03
CA LEU A 74 11.69 24.34 -4.05
C LEU A 74 12.96 25.04 -3.53
N VAL A 75 13.63 25.84 -4.37
CA VAL A 75 14.82 26.60 -3.97
C VAL A 75 14.43 27.69 -2.97
N LYS A 76 13.29 28.35 -3.19
CA LYS A 76 12.78 29.40 -2.28
C LYS A 76 12.40 28.88 -0.89
N LEU A 77 12.05 27.60 -0.77
CA LEU A 77 11.68 26.95 0.49
C LEU A 77 12.90 26.52 1.33
N GLY A 78 14.09 26.50 0.72
CA GLY A 78 15.36 26.24 1.41
C GLY A 78 15.62 24.76 1.74
N ALA A 79 16.86 24.48 2.16
CA ALA A 79 17.37 23.12 2.35
C ALA A 79 16.68 22.36 3.50
N ALA A 80 16.23 23.08 4.53
CA ALA A 80 15.48 22.50 5.65
C ALA A 80 14.15 21.88 5.18
N PHE A 81 13.41 22.58 4.32
CA PHE A 81 12.18 22.06 3.73
C PHE A 81 12.47 20.82 2.86
N LEU A 82 13.50 20.88 2.02
CA LEU A 82 13.89 19.78 1.15
C LEU A 82 14.24 18.50 1.94
N THR A 83 14.95 18.67 3.07
CA THR A 83 15.28 17.57 3.98
C THR A 83 14.03 16.90 4.53
N VAL A 84 13.11 17.68 5.10
CA VAL A 84 11.85 17.17 5.68
C VAL A 84 11.00 16.51 4.60
N TYR A 85 10.93 17.12 3.41
CA TYR A 85 10.19 16.57 2.27
C TYR A 85 10.71 15.19 1.86
N PHE A 86 12.02 15.04 1.64
CA PHE A 86 12.60 13.75 1.26
C PHE A 86 12.46 12.68 2.35
N LEU A 87 12.58 13.05 3.63
CA LEU A 87 12.33 12.12 4.73
C LEU A 87 10.87 11.65 4.78
N CYS A 88 9.91 12.56 4.59
CA CYS A 88 8.50 12.20 4.53
C CYS A 88 8.21 11.24 3.38
N ILE A 89 8.73 11.50 2.18
CA ILE A 89 8.57 10.60 1.02
C ILE A 89 9.27 9.26 1.26
N SER A 90 10.46 9.26 1.85
CA SER A 90 11.17 8.04 2.22
C SER A 90 10.34 7.17 3.17
N LEU A 91 9.79 7.74 4.24
CA LEU A 91 8.91 7.03 5.18
C LEU A 91 7.63 6.51 4.52
N MET A 92 7.05 7.33 3.64
CA MET A 92 5.86 6.99 2.87
C MET A 92 6.10 5.78 1.94
N LEU A 93 7.29 5.65 1.34
CA LEU A 93 7.66 4.50 0.52
C LEU A 93 8.09 3.29 1.38
N PHE A 94 8.73 3.52 2.52
CA PHE A 94 9.17 2.47 3.44
C PHE A 94 7.99 1.64 3.95
N TYR A 95 6.90 2.29 4.37
CA TYR A 95 5.75 1.62 4.98
C TYR A 95 5.09 0.54 4.09
N PRO A 96 4.65 0.82 2.84
CA PRO A 96 4.05 -0.20 1.98
C PRO A 96 5.06 -1.28 1.60
N SER A 97 6.34 -0.94 1.39
CA SER A 97 7.38 -1.94 1.12
C SER A 97 7.56 -2.90 2.29
N TYR A 98 7.55 -2.40 3.53
CA TYR A 98 7.59 -3.23 4.73
C TYR A 98 6.37 -4.17 4.84
N LEU A 99 5.17 -3.67 4.49
CA LEU A 99 3.97 -4.49 4.48
C LEU A 99 4.01 -5.58 3.39
N LEU A 100 4.53 -5.27 2.21
CA LEU A 100 4.75 -6.24 1.13
C LEU A 100 5.74 -7.34 1.55
N PHE A 101 6.80 -6.98 2.29
CA PHE A 101 7.73 -7.96 2.84
C PHE A 101 7.02 -8.91 3.83
N LYS A 102 6.18 -8.37 4.72
CA LYS A 102 5.38 -9.20 5.66
C LYS A 102 4.36 -10.08 4.95
N TYR A 103 3.69 -9.55 3.92
CA TYR A 103 2.80 -10.34 3.07
C TYR A 103 3.54 -11.52 2.45
N SER A 104 4.68 -11.25 1.80
CA SER A 104 5.46 -12.28 1.12
C SER A 104 5.88 -13.42 2.07
N ASN A 105 6.36 -13.10 3.28
CA ASN A 105 6.74 -14.12 4.24
C ASN A 105 5.55 -14.96 4.70
N ALA A 106 4.45 -14.31 5.10
CA ALA A 106 3.25 -15.01 5.55
C ALA A 106 2.59 -15.84 4.43
N ALA A 107 2.53 -15.30 3.21
CA ALA A 107 1.98 -15.98 2.04
C ALA A 107 2.79 -17.22 1.65
N ASN A 108 4.13 -17.14 1.70
CA ASN A 108 4.98 -18.31 1.46
C ASN A 108 4.73 -19.40 2.51
N THR A 109 4.74 -19.06 3.81
CA THR A 109 4.47 -20.03 4.88
C THR A 109 3.08 -20.65 4.76
N ALA A 110 2.07 -19.84 4.45
CA ALA A 110 0.70 -20.29 4.25
C ALA A 110 0.59 -21.34 3.13
N VAL A 111 1.23 -21.10 1.99
CA VAL A 111 1.17 -22.02 0.85
C VAL A 111 2.01 -23.28 1.09
N LEU A 112 3.21 -23.16 1.67
CA LEU A 112 4.10 -24.30 1.89
C LEU A 112 3.58 -25.28 2.95
N TYR A 113 2.93 -24.77 3.99
CA TYR A 113 2.51 -25.57 5.15
C TYR A 113 0.99 -25.71 5.28
N ALA A 114 0.21 -25.23 4.29
CA ALA A 114 -1.25 -25.18 4.35
C ALA A 114 -1.76 -24.51 5.65
N ASP A 115 -1.08 -23.44 6.08
CA ASP A 115 -1.33 -22.76 7.35
C ASP A 115 -2.35 -21.62 7.16
N GLN A 116 -3.54 -21.83 7.75
CA GLN A 116 -4.66 -20.89 7.69
C GLN A 116 -4.43 -19.60 8.47
N GLU A 117 -3.66 -19.63 9.56
CA GLU A 117 -3.35 -18.44 10.35
C GLU A 117 -2.43 -17.52 9.54
N ASN A 118 -1.36 -18.08 8.97
CA ASN A 118 -0.45 -17.34 8.10
C ASN A 118 -1.16 -16.82 6.83
N PHE A 119 -2.12 -17.58 6.29
CA PHE A 119 -2.94 -17.11 5.16
C PHE A 119 -3.77 -15.88 5.54
N THR A 120 -4.40 -15.90 6.71
CA THR A 120 -5.17 -14.77 7.24
C THR A 120 -4.28 -13.54 7.44
N VAL A 121 -3.07 -13.73 7.98
CA VAL A 121 -2.07 -12.66 8.13
C VAL A 121 -1.68 -12.09 6.78
N ALA A 122 -1.39 -12.94 5.78
CA ALA A 122 -1.05 -12.51 4.44
C ALA A 122 -2.16 -11.61 3.85
N MET A 123 -3.41 -12.09 3.84
CA MET A 123 -4.54 -11.32 3.31
C MET A 123 -4.74 -9.99 4.06
N LYS A 124 -4.53 -9.96 5.38
CA LYS A 124 -4.58 -8.73 6.18
C LYS A 124 -3.50 -7.72 5.77
N LYS A 125 -2.27 -8.18 5.50
CA LYS A 125 -1.18 -7.30 5.02
C LYS A 125 -1.43 -6.80 3.61
N MET A 126 -1.91 -7.66 2.71
CA MET A 126 -2.29 -7.27 1.36
C MET A 126 -3.37 -6.17 1.36
N LYS A 127 -4.44 -6.36 2.15
CA LYS A 127 -5.47 -5.33 2.36
C LYS A 127 -4.88 -4.00 2.82
N SER A 128 -3.91 -4.04 3.74
CA SER A 128 -3.29 -2.82 4.29
C SER A 128 -2.49 -2.06 3.24
N VAL A 129 -1.80 -2.75 2.33
CA VAL A 129 -1.08 -2.14 1.20
C VAL A 129 -2.04 -1.43 0.25
N PHE A 130 -3.13 -2.08 -0.16
CA PHE A 130 -4.14 -1.47 -1.04
C PHE A 130 -4.83 -0.28 -0.39
N LYS A 131 -5.17 -0.36 0.90
CA LYS A 131 -5.72 0.79 1.63
C LYS A 131 -4.73 1.95 1.68
N PHE A 132 -3.45 1.69 1.91
CA PHE A 132 -2.43 2.73 1.96
C PHE A 132 -2.35 3.46 0.61
N TRP A 133 -2.13 2.74 -0.49
CA TRP A 133 -2.05 3.35 -1.82
C TRP A 133 -3.36 4.01 -2.24
N GLY A 134 -4.51 3.43 -1.91
CA GLY A 134 -5.82 4.04 -2.18
C GLY A 134 -6.00 5.39 -1.48
N ILE A 135 -5.65 5.50 -0.19
CA ILE A 135 -5.72 6.76 0.56
C ILE A 135 -4.74 7.79 -0.03
N VAL A 136 -3.50 7.36 -0.31
CA VAL A 136 -2.48 8.20 -0.94
C VAL A 136 -2.98 8.77 -2.27
N THR A 137 -3.56 7.94 -3.14
CA THR A 137 -4.10 8.37 -4.43
C THR A 137 -5.24 9.37 -4.25
N ILE A 138 -6.16 9.15 -3.31
CA ILE A 138 -7.24 10.10 -3.02
C ILE A 138 -6.69 11.46 -2.61
N VAL A 139 -5.69 11.50 -1.72
CA VAL A 139 -5.04 12.75 -1.28
C VAL A 139 -4.39 13.47 -2.46
N ILE A 140 -3.65 12.74 -3.30
CA ILE A 140 -3.01 13.32 -4.49
C ILE A 140 -4.05 13.91 -5.45
N LEU A 141 -5.14 13.18 -5.71
CA LEU A 141 -6.22 13.67 -6.59
C LEU A 141 -6.89 14.92 -6.02
N ALA A 142 -7.16 14.97 -4.71
CA ALA A 142 -7.73 16.14 -4.06
C ALA A 142 -6.84 17.39 -4.22
N ILE A 143 -5.52 17.23 -4.01
CA ILE A 143 -4.55 18.32 -4.19
C ILE A 143 -4.53 18.80 -5.65
N ASN A 144 -4.59 17.88 -6.62
CA ASN A 144 -4.62 18.24 -8.04
C ASN A 144 -5.89 19.01 -8.41
N VAL A 145 -7.06 18.59 -7.93
CA VAL A 145 -8.34 19.29 -8.16
C VAL A 145 -8.29 20.71 -7.57
N ILE A 146 -7.84 20.85 -6.31
CA ILE A 146 -7.69 22.17 -5.67
C ILE A 146 -6.72 23.05 -6.46
N SER A 147 -5.58 22.50 -6.89
CA SER A 147 -4.58 23.24 -7.67
C SER A 147 -5.16 23.76 -8.98
N ILE A 148 -5.94 22.94 -9.70
CA ILE A 148 -6.61 23.35 -10.93
C ILE A 148 -7.58 24.51 -10.64
N LEU A 149 -8.43 24.40 -9.62
CA LEU A 149 -9.38 25.45 -9.26
C LEU A 149 -8.67 26.78 -8.92
N LEU A 150 -7.58 26.73 -8.15
CA LEU A 150 -6.80 27.92 -7.82
C LEU A 150 -6.19 28.58 -9.05
N THR A 151 -5.67 27.78 -10.00
CA THR A 151 -5.10 28.33 -11.25
C THR A 151 -6.15 28.96 -12.15
N LEU A 152 -7.38 28.43 -12.17
CA LEU A 152 -8.48 29.01 -12.93
C LEU A 152 -8.93 30.35 -12.34
N ILE A 153 -9.09 30.42 -11.02
CA ILE A 153 -9.45 31.67 -10.32
C ILE A 153 -8.35 32.72 -10.52
N ALA A 154 -7.08 32.35 -10.39
CA ALA A 154 -5.95 33.25 -10.59
C ALA A 154 -5.93 33.82 -12.01
N LYS A 155 -6.16 33.00 -13.04
CA LYS A 155 -6.21 33.45 -14.44
C LYS A 155 -7.36 34.42 -14.71
N VAL A 156 -8.54 34.17 -14.14
CA VAL A 156 -9.70 35.05 -14.29
C VAL A 156 -9.50 36.38 -13.56
N GLY A 157 -8.86 36.39 -12.38
CA GLY A 157 -8.58 37.62 -11.63
C GLY A 157 -7.44 38.48 -12.20
N THR A 158 -6.66 37.96 -13.15
CA THR A 158 -5.60 38.70 -13.86
C THR A 158 -6.03 39.24 -15.23
N ALA A 159 -7.28 38.99 -15.66
CA ALA A 159 -7.89 39.54 -16.88
C ALA A 159 -8.82 40.71 -16.51
#